data_AF-A0A820IVE0-F1
#
_entry.id   AF-A0A820IVE0-F1
#
_cell.length_a   1.000
_cell.length_b   1.000
_cell.length_c   1.000
_cell.angle_alpha   90.00
_cell.angle_beta   90.00
_cell.angle_gamma   90.00
#
_symmetry.space_group_name_H-M   'P 1'
#
loop_
_entity.id
_entity.type
_entity.pdbx_description
1 polymer ?
#
loop_
_entity_poly.entity_id
_entity_poly.type
_entity_poly.pdbx_seq_one_letter_code
_entity_poly.pdbx_strand_id
1 'polypeptide(L)'
;NNAGIVITLQNRAAMNTRLRVLYTDPACQPYLAETNTLVTHETGSVVIPSNSQNIKVTVQKDIIASNWRDIKTVPMNGTRLCLRVVGVTVYAKLRPCI
;
A
#
# COMPACT_ATOMS: atom_id res chain seq x y z
N ASN A 1 20.07 11.14 8.90
CA ASN A 1 19.93 10.00 7.97
C ASN A 1 18.96 8.96 8.53
N ASN A 2 17.66 9.27 8.58
CA ASN A 2 16.65 8.30 9.01
C ASN A 2 16.23 7.46 7.81
N ALA A 3 16.76 6.24 7.72
CA ALA A 3 16.29 5.25 6.76
C ALA A 3 14.89 4.78 7.19
N GLY A 4 13.84 5.46 6.71
CA GLY A 4 12.45 5.09 6.97
C GLY A 4 12.09 3.73 6.36
N ILE A 5 10.94 3.20 6.77
CA ILE A 5 10.35 2.01 6.15
C ILE A 5 9.67 2.43 4.85
N VAL A 6 10.04 1.78 3.74
CA VAL A 6 9.54 2.13 2.39
C VAL A 6 8.61 1.03 1.89
N ILE A 7 7.39 1.42 1.52
CA ILE A 7 6.39 0.51 0.98
C ILE A 7 5.97 1.00 -0.39
N THR A 8 6.20 0.18 -1.42
CA THR A 8 5.98 0.51 -2.82
C THR A 8 4.85 -0.33 -3.40
N LEU A 9 3.98 0.31 -4.18
CA LEU A 9 2.90 -0.33 -4.91
C LEU A 9 3.07 -0.09 -6.42
N GLN A 10 3.18 -1.16 -7.19
CA GLN A 10 3.12 -1.17 -8.64
C GLN A 10 1.71 -1.54 -9.09
N ASN A 11 1.00 -0.63 -9.74
CA ASN A 11 -0.27 -0.97 -10.35
C ASN A 11 -0.05 -1.51 -11.77
N ARG A 12 -0.24 -2.82 -11.95
CA ARG A 12 -0.23 -3.49 -13.27
C ARG A 12 -1.60 -4.06 -13.62
N ALA A 13 -2.64 -3.61 -12.91
CA ALA A 13 -3.99 -4.07 -13.09
C ALA A 13 -4.82 -3.03 -13.84
N ALA A 14 -5.83 -3.47 -14.59
CA ALA A 14 -6.73 -2.61 -15.35
C ALA A 14 -7.81 -1.98 -14.44
N MET A 15 -7.38 -1.30 -13.38
CA MET A 15 -8.24 -0.61 -12.41
C MET A 15 -7.42 0.41 -11.61
N ASN A 16 -8.09 1.37 -10.99
CA ASN A 16 -7.44 2.30 -10.06
C ASN A 16 -7.14 1.59 -8.74
N THR A 17 -5.95 1.84 -8.18
CA THR A 17 -5.52 1.27 -6.91
C THR A 17 -4.93 2.34 -5.99
N ARG A 18 -4.88 2.06 -4.69
CA ARG A 18 -4.12 2.88 -3.74
C ARG A 18 -3.52 2.03 -2.63
N LEU A 19 -2.44 2.53 -2.06
CA LEU A 19 -1.78 1.95 -0.90
C LEU A 19 -2.17 2.77 0.35
N ARG A 20 -2.57 2.09 1.42
CA ARG A 20 -2.83 2.69 2.73
C ARG A 20 -2.03 1.96 3.80
N VAL A 21 -1.36 2.72 4.65
CA VAL A 21 -0.51 2.20 5.72
C VAL A 21 -0.93 2.85 7.02
N LEU A 22 -1.55 2.07 7.89
CA LEU A 22 -1.83 2.47 9.27
C LEU A 22 -0.67 2.03 10.15
N TYR A 23 -0.19 2.89 11.01
CA TYR A 23 0.87 2.57 11.96
C TYR A 23 0.75 3.42 13.22
N THR A 24 1.45 3.04 14.27
CA THR A 24 1.62 3.86 15.48
C THR A 24 3.06 4.31 15.63
N ASP A 25 3.29 5.48 16.23
CA ASP A 25 4.63 5.86 16.67
C ASP A 25 4.96 5.20 18.04
N PRO A 26 6.16 5.42 18.60
CA PRO A 26 6.51 4.89 19.93
C PRO A 26 5.70 5.46 21.10
N ALA A 27 4.99 6.58 20.90
CA ALA A 27 4.06 7.15 21.86
C ALA A 27 2.62 6.60 21.67
N CYS A 28 2.46 5.53 20.87
CA CYS A 28 1.21 4.89 20.53
C CYS A 28 0.20 5.81 19.80
N GLN A 29 0.66 6.89 19.18
CA GLN A 29 -0.18 7.78 18.38
C GLN A 29 -0.42 7.15 17.00
N PRO A 30 -1.68 7.07 16.53
CA PRO A 30 -2.00 6.46 15.24
C PRO A 30 -1.76 7.43 14.09
N TYR A 31 -1.23 6.90 12.99
CA TYR A 31 -0.97 7.63 11.76
C TYR A 31 -1.45 6.83 10.54
N LEU A 32 -1.80 7.57 9.49
CA LEU A 32 -2.15 7.05 8.18
C LEU A 32 -1.22 7.68 7.14
N ALA A 33 -0.48 6.84 6.41
CA ALA A 33 0.22 7.22 5.20
C ALA A 33 -0.44 6.52 4.01
N GLU A 34 -0.72 7.26 2.94
CA GLU A 34 -1.31 6.69 1.73
C GLU A 34 -0.74 7.30 0.46
N THR A 35 -0.81 6.54 -0.63
CA THR A 35 -0.54 7.10 -1.95
C THR A 35 -1.78 7.80 -2.47
N ASN A 36 -1.58 8.70 -3.45
CA ASN A 36 -2.67 9.07 -4.37
C ASN A 36 -3.20 7.85 -5.12
N THR A 37 -4.31 8.04 -5.84
CA THR A 37 -4.82 7.07 -6.80
C THR A 37 -3.73 6.75 -7.83
N LEU A 38 -3.43 5.46 -7.99
CA LEU A 38 -2.55 4.93 -9.01
C LEU A 38 -3.38 4.33 -10.14
N VAL A 39 -3.25 4.85 -11.34
CA VAL A 39 -3.85 4.25 -12.54
C VAL A 39 -2.98 3.12 -13.10
N THR A 40 -3.47 2.42 -14.12
CA THR A 40 -2.77 1.30 -14.75
C THR A 40 -1.34 1.71 -15.15
N HIS A 41 -0.37 0.86 -14.83
CA HIS A 41 1.08 1.02 -15.04
C HIS A 41 1.82 2.01 -14.14
N GLU A 42 1.14 2.71 -13.23
CA GLU A 42 1.79 3.63 -12.29
C GLU A 42 2.42 2.91 -11.10
N THR A 43 3.35 3.61 -10.45
CA THR A 43 4.00 3.16 -9.21
C THR A 43 3.98 4.28 -8.19
N GLY A 44 3.54 3.96 -6.98
CA GLY A 44 3.52 4.88 -5.84
C GLY A 44 4.27 4.28 -4.66
N SER A 45 4.79 5.13 -3.77
CA SER A 45 5.42 4.69 -2.53
C SER A 45 5.00 5.56 -1.37
N VAL A 46 4.98 4.96 -0.18
CA VAL A 46 4.92 5.68 1.09
C VAL A 46 6.19 5.39 1.88
N VAL A 47 6.67 6.41 2.60
CA VAL A 47 7.79 6.29 3.52
C VAL A 47 7.27 6.63 4.91
N ILE A 48 7.41 5.70 5.85
CA ILE A 48 7.04 5.89 7.25
C ILE A 48 8.30 5.86 8.13
N PRO A 49 8.26 6.42 9.35
CA PRO A 49 9.38 6.35 10.28
C PRO A 49 9.87 4.92 10.56
N SER A 50 11.17 4.76 10.81
CA SER A 50 11.77 3.43 11.08
C SER A 50 11.38 2.84 12.43
N ASN A 51 10.91 3.68 13.35
CA ASN A 51 10.44 3.31 14.68
C ASN A 51 8.91 3.11 14.74
N SER A 52 8.23 3.09 13.59
CA SER A 52 6.80 2.80 13.51
C SER A 52 6.48 1.38 14.02
N GLN A 53 5.39 1.26 14.75
CA GLN A 53 4.87 0.02 15.32
C GLN A 53 3.48 -0.29 14.75
N ASN A 54 2.98 -1.52 14.97
CA ASN A 54 1.63 -1.94 14.56
C ASN A 54 1.29 -1.65 13.09
N ILE A 55 2.26 -1.82 12.19
CA ILE A 55 2.13 -1.44 10.78
C ILE A 55 1.17 -2.39 10.06
N LYS A 56 0.07 -1.82 9.54
CA LYS A 56 -0.92 -2.51 8.72
C LYS A 56 -0.93 -1.92 7.32
N VAL A 57 -0.51 -2.72 6.35
CA VAL A 57 -0.46 -2.34 4.93
C VAL A 57 -1.67 -2.88 4.20
N THR A 58 -2.51 -2.01 3.66
CA THR A 58 -3.71 -2.37 2.91
C THR A 58 -3.61 -1.83 1.49
N VAL A 59 -3.83 -2.70 0.50
CA VAL A 59 -3.98 -2.29 -0.90
C VAL A 59 -5.46 -2.30 -1.24
N GLN A 60 -5.95 -1.20 -1.79
CA GLN A 60 -7.34 -1.04 -2.18
C GLN A 60 -7.49 -0.86 -3.68
N LYS A 61 -8.62 -1.30 -4.23
CA LYS A 61 -9.07 -1.05 -5.60
C LYS A 61 -10.30 -0.17 -5.60
N ASP A 62 -10.43 0.67 -6.62
CA ASP A 62 -11.68 1.36 -6.91
C ASP A 62 -12.65 0.40 -7.60
N ILE A 63 -13.91 0.39 -7.17
CA ILE A 63 -14.96 -0.45 -7.75
C ILE A 63 -15.92 0.40 -8.60
N ILE A 64 -16.35 1.55 -8.08
CA ILE A 64 -17.20 2.53 -8.77
C ILE A 64 -16.92 3.91 -8.15
N ALA A 65 -16.41 4.85 -8.95
CA ALA A 65 -16.32 6.28 -8.65
C ALA A 65 -15.91 6.62 -7.20
N SER A 66 -14.69 6.24 -6.80
CA SER A 66 -14.12 6.50 -5.47
C SER A 66 -14.66 5.63 -4.33
N ASN A 67 -15.34 4.52 -4.64
CA ASN A 67 -15.67 3.49 -3.67
C ASN A 67 -14.56 2.43 -3.62
N TRP A 68 -13.77 2.48 -2.54
CA TRP A 68 -12.58 1.66 -2.36
C TRP A 68 -12.89 0.37 -1.61
N ARG A 69 -12.40 -0.76 -2.13
CA ARG A 69 -12.38 -2.03 -1.39
C ARG A 69 -10.98 -2.59 -1.24
N ASP A 70 -10.76 -3.23 -0.10
CA ASP A 70 -9.54 -3.95 0.19
C ASP A 70 -9.36 -5.12 -0.79
N ILE A 71 -8.20 -5.16 -1.43
CA ILE A 71 -7.74 -6.33 -2.18
C ILE A 71 -7.12 -7.32 -1.18
N LYS A 72 -6.19 -6.81 -0.35
CA LYS A 72 -5.49 -7.59 0.66
C LYS A 72 -4.83 -6.68 1.68
N THR A 73 -4.80 -7.14 2.93
CA THR A 73 -3.89 -6.62 3.97
C THR A 73 -2.64 -7.50 4.02
N VAL A 74 -1.46 -6.90 4.02
CA VAL A 74 -0.17 -7.60 4.04
C VAL A 74 0.57 -7.21 5.33
N PRO A 75 1.15 -8.18 6.07
CA PRO A 75 2.02 -7.85 7.19
C PRO A 75 3.31 -7.19 6.68
N MET A 76 3.78 -6.18 7.40
CA MET A 76 5.09 -5.59 7.11
C MET A 76 6.18 -6.45 7.76
N ASN A 77 7.21 -6.83 6.99
CA ASN A 77 8.41 -7.48 7.50
C ASN A 77 9.65 -6.76 6.94
N GLY A 78 10.53 -6.28 7.82
CA GLY A 78 11.74 -5.53 7.45
C GLY A 78 11.48 -4.05 7.13
N THR A 79 12.45 -3.43 6.45
CA THR A 79 12.44 -1.98 6.13
C THR A 79 11.91 -1.65 4.74
N ARG A 80 11.66 -2.66 3.91
CA ARG A 80 11.19 -2.51 2.53
C ARG A 80 10.15 -3.56 2.19
N LEU A 81 9.06 -3.12 1.57
CA LEU A 81 8.03 -3.99 1.02
C LEU A 81 7.64 -3.49 -0.36
N CYS A 82 7.70 -4.35 -1.37
CA CYS A 82 7.23 -4.02 -2.71
C CYS A 82 6.10 -4.96 -3.12
N LEU A 83 4.98 -4.37 -3.50
CA LEU A 83 3.76 -5.05 -3.89
C LEU A 83 3.38 -4.68 -5.32
N ARG A 84 2.85 -5.64 -6.06
CA ARG A 84 2.34 -5.50 -7.43
C ARG A 84 0.90 -5.98 -7.49
N VAL A 85 0.00 -5.13 -7.96
CA VAL A 85 -1.39 -5.51 -8.27
C VAL A 85 -1.49 -5.92 -9.73
N VAL A 86 -2.16 -7.03 -10.01
CA VAL A 86 -2.46 -7.51 -11.37
C VAL A 86 -3.93 -7.92 -11.48
N GLY A 87 -4.45 -7.98 -12.72
CA GLY A 87 -5.80 -8.45 -13.02
C GLY A 87 -6.77 -7.32 -13.36
N VAL A 88 -8.05 -7.55 -13.06
CA VAL A 88 -9.17 -6.66 -13.41
C VAL A 88 -10.04 -6.40 -12.18
N THR A 89 -10.95 -5.43 -12.24
CA THR A 89 -11.78 -5.00 -11.09
C THR A 89 -12.46 -6.15 -10.36
N VAL A 90 -13.00 -7.15 -11.07
CA VAL A 90 -13.67 -8.31 -10.44
C VAL A 90 -12.67 -9.31 -9.86
N TYR A 91 -11.50 -9.44 -10.47
CA TYR A 91 -10.47 -10.43 -10.12
C TYR A 91 -9.09 -9.78 -10.01
N ALA A 92 -8.85 -9.14 -8.87
CA ALA A 92 -7.59 -8.50 -8.53
C ALA A 92 -6.72 -9.44 -7.69
N LYS A 93 -5.41 -9.48 -7.99
CA LYS A 93 -4.42 -10.25 -7.22
C LYS A 93 -3.24 -9.39 -6.81
N LEU A 94 -2.73 -9.65 -5.62
CA LEU A 94 -1.51 -9.03 -5.10
C LEU A 94 -0.34 -10.00 -5.19
N ARG A 95 0.82 -9.52 -5.67
CA ARG A 95 2.07 -10.28 -5.78
C ARG A 95 3.24 -9.47 -5.22
N PRO A 96 4.34 -10.09 -4.77
CA PRO A 96 5.60 -9.37 -4.56
C PRO A 96 6.09 -8.75 -5.88
N CYS A 97 6.81 -7.62 -5.81
CA CYS A 97 7.58 -7.16 -6.97
C CYS A 97 8.77 -8.10 -7.16
N ILE A 98 8.75 -8.88 -8.23
CA ILE A 98 9.93 -9.56 -8.78
C ILE A 98 10.61 -8.59 -9.74
#